data_AF-A0A1E3VKH2-F1
#
_entry.id   AF-A0A1E3VKH2-F1
#
_cell.length_a   1.000
_cell.length_b   1.000
_cell.length_c   1.000
_cell.angle_alpha   90.00
_cell.angle_beta   90.00
_cell.angle_gamma   90.00
#
_symmetry.space_group_name_H-M   'P 1'
#
loop_
_entity.id
_entity.type
_entity.pdbx_description
1 polymer ?
#
loop_
_entity_poly.entity_id
_entity_poly.type
_entity_poly.pdbx_seq_one_letter_code
_entity_poly.pdbx_strand_id
1 'polypeptide(L)' 'MGPSWWQILIVLLLFVLLFGRGKISDLMGDVAKGIKSFKSGLADEDKDAEDAKVIQHESPVPPSKAHETDKQKSS' A
#
# COMPACT_ATOMS: atom_id res chain seq x y z
N MET A 1 30.15 17.31 21.90
CA MET A 1 30.20 15.87 22.21
C MET A 1 28.78 15.32 22.10
N GLY A 2 28.41 14.78 20.94
CA GLY A 2 27.07 14.24 20.72
C GLY A 2 26.90 12.87 21.38
N PRO A 3 25.66 12.41 21.63
CA PRO A 3 25.43 11.08 22.13
C PRO A 3 25.99 10.07 21.13
N SER A 4 26.92 9.26 21.61
CA SER A 4 27.48 8.16 20.82
C SER A 4 26.38 7.13 20.54
N TRP A 5 26.47 6.46 19.39
CA TRP A 5 25.57 5.36 19.00
C TRP A 5 25.41 4.30 20.10
N TRP A 6 26.47 4.08 20.89
CA TRP A 6 26.44 3.20 22.06
C TRP A 6 25.49 3.65 23.17
N GLN A 7 25.36 4.96 23.40
CA GLN A 7 24.43 5.47 24.41
C GLN A 7 22.98 5.32 23.95
N ILE A 8 22.71 5.51 22.66
CA ILE A 8 21.37 5.38 22.09
C ILE A 8 20.85 3.94 22.26
N LEU A 9 21.69 2.93 22.03
CA LEU A 9 21.33 1.52 22.26
C LEU A 9 20.96 1.23 23.71
N ILE A 10 21.73 1.75 24.67
CA ILE A 10 21.49 1.57 26.11
C ILE A 10 20.18 2.24 26.52
N VAL A 11 19.91 3.45 26.03
CA VAL A 11 18.67 4.18 26.30
C VAL A 11 17.46 3.44 25.72
N LEU A 12 17.58 2.91 24.50
CA LEU A 12 16.50 2.15 23.85
C LEU A 12 16.15 0.89 24.66
N LEU A 13 17.14 0.17 25.18
CA LEU A 13 16.91 -1.01 26.02
C LEU A 13 16.15 -0.65 27.30
N LEU A 14 16.55 0.42 27.98
CA LEU A 14 15.87 0.92 29.18
C LEU A 14 14.45 1.39 28.87
N PHE A 15 14.24 2.05 27.73
CA PHE A 15 12.93 2.51 27.29
C PHE A 15 11.99 1.33 27.06
N VAL A 16 12.46 0.28 26.39
CA VAL A 16 11.67 -0.96 26.18
C VAL A 16 11.39 -1.68 27.50
N LEU A 17 12.30 -1.64 28.46
CA LEU A 17 12.11 -2.28 29.77
C LEU A 17 11.15 -1.49 30.67
N LEU A 18 11.19 -0.15 30.65
CA LEU A 18 10.29 0.72 31.42
C LEU A 18 8.86 0.67 30.89
N PHE A 19 8.69 0.79 29.58
CA PHE A 19 7.36 0.84 28.95
C PHE A 19 6.81 -0.56 28.65
N GLY A 20 7.67 -1.57 28.59
CA GLY A 20 7.32 -2.96 28.29
C GLY A 20 6.94 -3.17 26.81
N ARG A 21 7.20 -4.38 26.30
CA ARG A 21 6.90 -4.76 24.91
C ARG A 21 5.43 -4.63 24.50
N GLY A 22 4.50 -4.76 25.47
CA GLY A 22 3.06 -4.75 25.20
C GLY A 22 2.54 -3.37 24.78
N LYS A 23 3.00 -2.29 25.43
CA LYS A 23 2.55 -0.93 25.12
C LYS A 23 3.19 -0.37 23.85
N ILE A 24 4.44 -0.75 23.61
CA ILE A 24 5.21 -0.29 22.44
C ILE A 24 4.65 -0.86 21.14
N SER A 25 4.20 -2.11 21.13
CA SER A 25 3.67 -2.74 19.91
C SER A 25 2.39 -2.09 19.40
N ASP A 26 1.48 -1.71 20.32
CA ASP A 26 0.21 -1.06 19.98
C ASP A 26 0.46 0.36 19.42
N LEU A 27 1.30 1.13 20.12
CA LEU A 27 1.72 2.48 19.70
C LEU A 27 2.51 2.48 18.39
N MET A 28 3.43 1.54 18.21
CA MET A 28 4.20 1.39 16.97
C MET A 28 3.28 1.03 15.80
N GLY A 29 2.21 0.26 16.03
CA GLY A 29 1.22 -0.06 15.01
C GLY A 29 0.48 1.16 14.49
N ASP A 30 0.03 2.06 15.36
CA ASP A 30 -0.66 3.29 14.96
C ASP A 30 0.30 4.34 14.37
N VAL A 31 1.52 4.45 14.90
CA VAL A 31 2.58 5.27 14.30
C VAL A 31 2.94 4.77 12.90
N ALA A 32 3.06 3.44 12.71
CA ALA A 32 3.35 2.86 11.41
C ALA A 32 2.24 3.11 10.38
N LYS A 33 0.96 3.02 10.79
CA LYS A 33 -0.17 3.41 9.92
C LYS A 33 -0.11 4.89 9.54
N GLY A 34 0.16 5.78 10.50
CA GLY A 34 0.28 7.21 10.24
C GLY A 34 1.41 7.55 9.28
N ILE A 35 2.61 6.99 9.51
CA ILE A 35 3.76 7.18 8.62
C ILE A 35 3.52 6.55 7.24
N LYS A 36 2.85 5.39 7.15
CA LYS A 36 2.51 4.76 5.87
C LYS A 36 1.54 5.61 5.06
N SER A 37 0.48 6.14 5.66
CA SER A 37 -0.45 7.04 4.98
C SER A 37 0.23 8.34 4.53
N PHE A 38 1.14 8.88 5.34
CA PHE A 38 1.93 10.05 4.96
C PHE A 38 2.85 9.74 3.78
N LYS A 39 3.58 8.61 3.82
CA LYS A 39 4.45 8.17 2.73
C LYS A 39 3.67 7.86 1.45
N SER A 40 2.50 7.23 1.56
CA SER A 40 1.61 6.95 0.44
C SER A 40 1.05 8.23 -0.17
N GLY A 41 0.60 9.21 0.64
CA GLY A 41 0.11 10.48 0.12
C GLY A 41 1.18 11.30 -0.61
N LEU A 42 2.41 11.29 -0.10
CA LEU A 42 3.57 11.88 -0.80
C LEU A 42 3.92 11.13 -2.10
N ALA A 43 3.87 9.80 -2.08
CA ALA A 43 4.19 8.98 -3.24
C ALA A 43 3.09 9.00 -4.32
N ASP A 44 1.86 9.32 -3.97
CA ASP A 44 0.74 9.51 -4.90
C ASP A 44 0.97 10.77 -5.75
N GLU A 45 1.36 11.89 -5.12
CA GLU A 45 1.73 13.12 -5.86
C GLU A 45 2.96 12.93 -6.77
N ASP A 46 3.94 12.10 -6.38
CA ASP A 46 5.07 11.73 -7.25
C ASP A 46 4.65 10.76 -8.38
N LYS A 47 3.62 9.93 -8.17
CA LYS A 47 3.12 8.96 -9.16
C LYS A 47 2.15 9.55 -10.18
N ASP A 48 1.36 10.55 -9.81
CA ASP A 48 0.51 11.29 -10.75
C ASP A 48 1.33 11.99 -11.86
N ALA A 49 2.63 12.21 -11.64
CA ALA A 49 3.57 12.69 -12.66
C ALA A 49 4.08 11.58 -13.62
N GLU A 50 4.00 10.28 -13.26
CA GLU A 50 4.45 9.14 -14.09
C GLU A 50 3.30 8.34 -14.73
N ASP A 51 2.10 8.32 -14.15
CA ASP A 51 0.95 7.53 -14.65
C ASP A 51 0.14 8.21 -15.79
N ALA A 52 0.53 9.39 -16.24
CA ALA A 52 -0.06 10.06 -17.42
C ALA A 52 0.32 9.42 -18.78
N LYS A 53 0.90 8.21 -18.81
CA LYS A 53 1.26 7.47 -20.04
C LYS A 53 0.45 6.18 -20.30
N VAL A 54 -0.61 5.91 -19.54
CA VAL A 54 -1.47 4.72 -19.75
C VAL A 54 -2.94 5.10 -19.93
N ILE A 55 -3.24 6.07 -20.81
CA ILE A 55 -4.56 6.12 -21.46
C ILE A 55 -4.34 5.88 -22.96
N GLN A 56 -4.15 4.60 -23.29
CA GLN A 56 -4.28 4.13 -24.66
C GLN A 56 -5.77 4.07 -25.00
N HIS A 57 -6.14 5.06 -25.80
CA HIS A 57 -7.31 5.12 -26.66
C HIS A 57 -7.54 3.77 -27.37
N GLU A 58 -8.52 2.98 -26.93
CA GLU A 58 -9.12 1.92 -27.75
C GLU A 58 -10.64 1.89 -27.51
N SER A 59 -11.37 2.66 -28.32
CA SER A 59 -12.67 2.23 -28.78
C SER A 59 -12.48 1.70 -30.19
N PRO A 60 -12.80 0.41 -30.42
CA PRO A 60 -13.75 0.13 -31.48
C PRO A 60 -14.67 -1.06 -31.14
N VAL A 61 -15.97 -0.76 -31.21
CA VAL A 61 -17.04 -1.61 -31.77
C VAL A 61 -17.43 -2.90 -31.01
N PRO A 62 -18.73 -3.05 -30.61
CA PRO A 62 -19.21 -4.19 -29.84
C PRO A 62 -19.38 -5.44 -30.72
N PRO A 63 -18.89 -6.63 -30.34
CA PRO A 63 -19.36 -7.87 -30.91
C PRO A 63 -20.63 -8.31 -30.16
N SER A 64 -21.76 -8.02 -30.80
CA SER A 64 -23.02 -8.72 -30.61
C SER A 64 -22.77 -10.24 -30.63
N LYS A 65 -22.82 -10.90 -29.46
CA LYS A 65 -22.99 -12.35 -29.35
C LYS A 65 -24.42 -12.61 -28.93
N ALA A 66 -25.24 -12.76 -29.96
CA ALA A 66 -26.53 -13.42 -29.92
C ALA A 66 -26.39 -14.75 -29.17
N HIS A 67 -27.10 -14.84 -28.06
CA HIS A 67 -27.33 -16.07 -27.32
C HIS A 67 -28.57 -16.72 -27.94
N GLU A 68 -28.38 -17.49 -29.01
CA GLU A 68 -29.43 -18.33 -29.59
C GLU A 68 -28.89 -19.76 -29.65
N THR A 69 -29.38 -20.60 -28.75
CA THR A 69 -29.22 -22.04 -28.83
C THR A 69 -30.62 -22.63 -28.67
N ASP A 70 -31.37 -22.63 -29.76
CA ASP A 70 -32.53 -23.50 -29.93
C ASP A 70 -32.41 -24.25 -31.27
N LYS A 71 -32.44 -25.57 -31.16
CA LYS A 71 -32.83 -26.60 -32.14
C LYS A 71 -32.37 -26.52 -33.60
N GLN A 72 -31.70 -27.59 -34.01
CA GLN A 72 -32.09 -28.54 -35.08
C GLN A 72 -30.91 -29.51 -35.29
N LYS A 73 -31.02 -30.78 -35.66
CA LYS A 73 -32.06 -31.79 -35.91
C LYS A 73 -31.28 -32.94 -36.57
N SER A 74 -31.74 -34.19 -36.41
CA SER A 74 -31.34 -35.35 -37.22
C SER A 74 -29.90 -35.85 -37.09
N SER A 75 -29.73 -36.95 -36.36
CA SER A 75 -29.47 -38.24 -37.01
C SER A 75 -29.87 -39.39 -36.09
#